data_AF-A0A6N0LRD5-F1
#
_entry.id   AF-A0A6N0LRD5-F1
#
_cell.length_a   1.000
_cell.length_b   1.000
_cell.length_c   1.000
_cell.angle_alpha   90.00
_cell.angle_beta   90.00
_cell.angle_gamma   90.00
#
_symmetry.space_group_name_H-M   'P 1'
#
loop_
_entity.id
_entity.type
_entity.pdbx_description
1 polymer ?
#
loop_
_entity_poly.entity_id
_entity_poly.type
_entity_poly.pdbx_seq_one_letter_code
_entity_poly.pdbx_strand_id
1 'polypeptide(L)'
;MAANVPVNLLLALVKNKKWTPEQGLAYALQNPNPQNKVNSLTKLVNYLPPNLQELALQKALAAARAIQDEYHRANALRALAQELPPELLPEALAAARAIQDEYHRANALRALAQKLPPELLPEALAAARAIQDEYHRANALRALAQKLPPELLPEALAAARAIQDESFRADTLSALVQELPPELLPEALTAARAVQFNLFRADTLSALADKLPEILPEALAAARAIQDKYDRANALSALASGLSKMPSTELFPLWQDTLHQLSLRTRPDLLQDIKALFPVIFALGGEAATAELARAIVDVARWWR
;
A
#
# COMPACT_ATOMS: atom_id res chain seq x y z
N MET A 1 41.16 -22.27 -1.20
CA MET A 1 40.27 -21.34 -0.48
C MET A 1 40.31 -20.00 -1.21
N ALA A 2 39.37 -19.75 -2.14
CA ALA A 2 39.27 -18.41 -2.74
C ALA A 2 38.75 -17.46 -1.66
N ALA A 3 39.51 -16.41 -1.34
CA ALA A 3 39.09 -15.36 -0.42
C ALA A 3 37.73 -14.81 -0.86
N ASN A 4 36.79 -14.68 0.08
CA ASN A 4 35.42 -14.21 -0.17
C ASN A 4 35.47 -12.69 -0.44
N VAL A 5 35.70 -12.31 -1.70
CA VAL A 5 35.73 -10.94 -2.19
C VAL A 5 34.37 -10.32 -1.84
N PRO A 6 34.34 -9.22 -1.07
CA PRO A 6 33.10 -8.56 -0.73
C PRO A 6 32.32 -8.16 -1.99
N VAL A 7 30.99 -8.27 -1.96
CA VAL A 7 30.14 -7.99 -3.13
C VAL A 7 30.42 -6.61 -3.74
N ASN A 8 30.65 -5.58 -2.91
CA ASN A 8 30.96 -4.24 -3.40
C ASN A 8 32.29 -4.17 -4.16
N LEU A 9 33.29 -4.95 -3.75
CA LEU A 9 34.57 -5.03 -4.45
C LEU A 9 34.42 -5.78 -5.77
N LEU A 10 33.68 -6.89 -5.78
CA LEU A 10 33.33 -7.63 -6.99
C LEU A 10 32.65 -6.72 -8.03
N LEU A 11 31.65 -5.94 -7.61
CA LEU A 11 30.96 -4.97 -8.47
C LEU A 11 31.91 -3.89 -8.99
N ALA A 12 32.78 -3.36 -8.12
CA ALA A 12 33.76 -2.35 -8.53
C ALA A 12 34.75 -2.89 -9.56
N LEU A 13 35.19 -4.15 -9.45
CA LEU A 13 36.11 -4.77 -10.40
C LEU A 13 35.47 -4.91 -11.79
N VAL A 14 34.21 -5.35 -11.87
CA VAL A 14 33.49 -5.46 -13.15
C VAL A 14 33.17 -4.08 -13.71
N LYS A 15 32.61 -3.17 -12.90
CA LYS A 15 32.25 -1.80 -13.30
C LYS A 15 33.43 -1.01 -13.84
N ASN A 16 34.61 -1.13 -13.21
CA ASN A 16 35.83 -0.43 -13.63
C ASN A 16 36.67 -1.23 -14.64
N LYS A 17 36.09 -2.26 -15.28
CA LYS A 17 36.72 -3.08 -16.33
C LYS A 17 38.04 -3.73 -15.90
N LYS A 18 38.23 -3.96 -14.58
CA LYS A 18 39.37 -4.71 -14.04
C LYS A 18 39.15 -6.21 -14.19
N TRP A 19 37.90 -6.65 -14.08
CA TRP A 19 37.42 -7.98 -14.44
C TRP A 19 36.43 -7.87 -15.61
N THR A 20 36.39 -8.90 -16.46
CA THR A 20 35.33 -9.01 -17.48
C THR A 20 34.00 -9.39 -16.83
N PRO A 21 32.85 -9.13 -17.49
CA PRO A 21 31.55 -9.60 -17.02
C PRO A 21 31.51 -11.10 -16.75
N GLU A 22 32.15 -11.91 -17.58
CA GLU A 22 32.25 -13.37 -17.45
C GLU A 22 33.02 -13.77 -16.19
N GLN A 23 34.15 -13.08 -15.91
CA GLN A 23 34.93 -13.32 -14.69
C GLN A 23 34.14 -12.97 -13.43
N GLY A 24 33.46 -11.83 -13.44
CA GLY A 24 32.59 -11.42 -12.34
C GLY A 24 31.46 -12.41 -12.08
N LEU A 25 30.80 -12.86 -13.14
CA LEU A 25 29.74 -13.87 -13.07
C LEU A 25 30.27 -15.22 -12.56
N ALA A 26 31.36 -15.72 -13.12
CA ALA A 26 31.97 -16.99 -12.71
C ALA A 26 32.34 -16.97 -11.21
N TYR A 27 32.89 -15.86 -10.73
CA TYR A 27 33.22 -15.69 -9.32
C TYR A 27 31.96 -15.74 -8.43
N ALA A 28 30.90 -15.02 -8.80
CA ALA A 28 29.64 -15.02 -8.06
C ALA A 28 29.01 -16.43 -8.01
N LEU A 29 29.07 -17.19 -9.11
CA LEU A 29 28.53 -18.55 -9.20
C LEU A 29 29.27 -19.55 -8.30
N GLN A 30 30.56 -19.35 -8.08
CA GLN A 30 31.39 -20.20 -7.20
C GLN A 30 31.15 -19.97 -5.71
N ASN A 31 30.40 -18.94 -5.31
CA ASN A 31 30.14 -18.68 -3.89
C ASN A 31 29.35 -19.84 -3.26
N PRO A 32 29.86 -20.52 -2.22
CA PRO A 32 29.15 -21.65 -1.62
C PRO A 32 27.95 -21.19 -0.77
N ASN A 33 27.94 -19.95 -0.28
CA ASN A 33 26.84 -19.43 0.50
C ASN A 33 25.72 -18.91 -0.42
N PRO A 34 24.50 -19.48 -0.36
CA PRO A 34 23.42 -19.15 -1.30
C PRO A 34 22.93 -17.70 -1.14
N GLN A 35 22.92 -17.15 0.07
CA GLN A 35 22.52 -15.75 0.30
C GLN A 35 23.51 -14.78 -0.38
N ASN A 36 24.81 -14.99 -0.19
CA ASN A 36 25.86 -14.19 -0.81
C ASN A 36 25.86 -14.36 -2.34
N LYS A 37 25.59 -15.58 -2.83
CA LYS A 37 25.42 -15.85 -4.26
C LYS A 37 24.27 -15.04 -4.85
N VAL A 38 23.08 -15.10 -4.26
CA VAL A 38 21.92 -14.31 -4.71
C VAL A 38 22.26 -12.82 -4.70
N ASN A 39 22.79 -12.29 -3.59
CA ASN A 39 23.14 -10.87 -3.47
C ASN A 39 24.17 -10.43 -4.52
N SER A 40 25.20 -11.25 -4.77
CA SER A 40 26.22 -10.96 -5.77
C SER A 40 25.64 -10.95 -7.18
N LEU A 41 24.87 -11.98 -7.54
CA LEU A 41 24.28 -12.12 -8.87
C LEU A 41 23.24 -11.01 -9.15
N THR A 42 22.37 -10.74 -8.18
CA THR A 42 21.33 -9.68 -8.29
C THR A 42 21.97 -8.31 -8.54
N LYS A 43 23.04 -7.96 -7.82
CA LYS A 43 23.70 -6.67 -8.02
C LYS A 43 24.55 -6.63 -9.28
N LEU A 44 25.12 -7.75 -9.69
CA LEU A 44 25.94 -7.83 -10.90
C LEU A 44 25.11 -7.69 -12.17
N VAL A 45 23.82 -8.08 -12.17
CA VAL A 45 22.97 -8.11 -13.37
C VAL A 45 23.04 -6.81 -14.18
N ASN A 46 23.03 -5.65 -13.50
CA ASN A 46 23.08 -4.32 -14.11
C ASN A 46 24.42 -3.97 -14.80
N TYR A 47 25.43 -4.82 -14.67
CA TYR A 47 26.76 -4.67 -15.27
C TYR A 47 27.11 -5.79 -16.25
N LEU A 48 26.17 -6.72 -16.51
CA LEU A 48 26.36 -7.84 -17.43
C LEU A 48 25.76 -7.53 -18.81
N PRO A 49 26.30 -8.10 -19.91
CA PRO A 49 25.64 -8.10 -21.21
C PRO A 49 24.36 -8.97 -21.19
N PRO A 50 23.37 -8.72 -22.06
CA PRO A 50 22.03 -9.34 -21.99
C PRO A 50 22.04 -10.87 -21.89
N ASN A 51 22.90 -11.55 -22.65
CA ASN A 51 23.05 -13.01 -22.63
C ASN A 51 23.52 -13.56 -21.27
N LEU A 52 24.27 -12.76 -20.49
CA LEU A 52 24.73 -13.15 -19.15
C LEU A 52 23.77 -12.71 -18.05
N GLN A 53 22.93 -11.70 -18.29
CA GLN A 53 21.91 -11.25 -17.34
C GLN A 53 20.89 -12.36 -17.08
N GLU A 54 20.36 -12.96 -18.14
CA GLU A 54 19.39 -14.05 -18.04
C GLU A 54 19.97 -15.24 -17.25
N LEU A 55 21.19 -15.66 -17.59
CA LEU A 55 21.88 -16.73 -16.86
C LEU A 55 22.11 -16.36 -15.39
N ALA A 56 22.50 -15.13 -15.09
CA ALA A 56 22.71 -14.67 -13.72
C ALA A 56 21.42 -14.72 -12.89
N LEU A 57 20.29 -14.28 -13.46
CA LEU A 57 18.98 -14.28 -12.81
C LEU A 57 18.43 -15.70 -12.61
N GLN A 58 18.56 -16.57 -13.62
CA GLN A 58 18.21 -18.00 -13.49
C GLN A 58 19.00 -18.65 -12.35
N LYS A 59 20.32 -18.42 -12.28
CA LYS A 59 21.17 -19.00 -11.23
C LYS A 59 20.91 -18.38 -9.86
N ALA A 60 20.57 -17.09 -9.81
CA ALA A 60 20.18 -16.43 -8.57
C ALA A 60 18.84 -16.97 -8.05
N LEU A 61 17.84 -17.16 -8.91
CA LEU A 61 16.56 -17.74 -8.51
C LEU A 61 16.71 -19.18 -8.02
N ALA A 62 17.48 -20.01 -8.73
CA ALA A 62 17.81 -21.36 -8.28
C ALA A 62 18.51 -21.38 -6.91
N ALA A 63 19.44 -20.44 -6.68
CA ALA A 63 20.10 -20.29 -5.39
C ALA A 63 19.13 -19.84 -4.30
N ALA A 64 18.23 -18.89 -4.59
CA ALA A 64 17.20 -18.43 -3.66
C ALA A 64 16.27 -19.59 -3.23
N ARG A 65 15.83 -20.42 -4.19
CA ARG A 65 15.00 -21.61 -3.93
C ARG A 65 15.68 -22.64 -3.04
N ALA A 66 16.99 -22.80 -3.17
CA ALA A 66 17.77 -23.76 -2.37
C ALA A 66 18.00 -23.32 -0.91
N ILE A 67 17.71 -22.05 -0.57
CA ILE A 67 17.82 -21.55 0.80
C ILE A 67 16.80 -22.26 1.69
N GLN A 68 17.30 -22.94 2.73
CA GLN A 68 16.46 -23.66 3.69
C GLN A 68 15.72 -22.72 4.65
N ASP A 69 16.44 -21.73 5.16
CA ASP A 69 15.88 -20.71 6.06
C ASP A 69 14.88 -19.82 5.31
N GLU A 70 13.64 -19.80 5.79
CA GLU A 70 12.53 -19.16 5.08
C GLU A 70 12.62 -17.63 5.05
N TYR A 71 13.17 -17.04 6.11
CA TYR A 71 13.47 -15.61 6.17
C TYR A 71 14.47 -15.23 5.07
N HIS A 72 15.58 -15.96 4.98
CA HIS A 72 16.60 -15.73 3.96
C HIS A 72 16.08 -16.03 2.54
N ARG A 73 15.23 -17.04 2.37
CA ARG A 73 14.58 -17.35 1.08
C ARG A 73 13.65 -16.21 0.65
N ALA A 74 12.79 -15.72 1.53
CA ALA A 74 11.90 -14.58 1.24
C ALA A 74 12.69 -13.30 0.92
N ASN A 75 13.78 -13.03 1.66
CA ASN A 75 14.65 -11.90 1.39
C ASN A 75 15.37 -12.00 0.04
N ALA A 76 15.79 -13.20 -0.34
CA ALA A 76 16.39 -13.47 -1.64
C ALA A 76 15.38 -13.23 -2.78
N LEU A 77 14.16 -13.75 -2.66
CA LEU A 77 13.07 -13.49 -3.63
C LEU A 77 12.74 -12.00 -3.72
N ARG A 78 12.68 -11.29 -2.58
CA ARG A 78 12.47 -9.85 -2.55
C ARG A 78 13.56 -9.09 -3.30
N ALA A 79 14.83 -9.46 -3.11
CA ALA A 79 15.94 -8.83 -3.80
C ALA A 79 15.87 -9.04 -5.32
N LEU A 80 15.41 -10.21 -5.76
CA LEU A 80 15.28 -10.56 -7.17
C LEU A 80 14.05 -9.95 -7.85
N ALA A 81 12.98 -9.69 -7.10
CA ALA A 81 11.66 -9.41 -7.66
C ALA A 81 11.64 -8.33 -8.75
N GLN A 82 12.42 -7.26 -8.60
CA GLN A 82 12.43 -6.16 -9.57
C GLN A 82 13.24 -6.44 -10.84
N GLU A 83 14.13 -7.42 -10.80
CA GLU A 83 15.08 -7.77 -11.86
C GLU A 83 14.62 -8.98 -12.68
N LEU A 84 13.66 -9.78 -12.18
CA LEU A 84 13.23 -11.01 -12.84
C LEU A 84 12.46 -10.73 -14.14
N PRO A 85 12.85 -11.35 -15.27
CA PRO A 85 12.09 -11.29 -16.51
C PRO A 85 10.84 -12.16 -16.41
N PRO A 86 9.82 -11.92 -17.25
CA PRO A 86 8.53 -12.61 -17.19
C PRO A 86 8.61 -14.14 -17.16
N GLU A 87 9.59 -14.71 -17.86
CA GLU A 87 9.77 -16.16 -18.00
C GLU A 87 10.18 -16.84 -16.68
N LEU A 88 10.74 -16.09 -15.73
CA LEU A 88 11.18 -16.61 -14.42
C LEU A 88 10.18 -16.32 -13.29
N LEU A 89 9.15 -15.50 -13.54
CA LEU A 89 8.14 -15.17 -12.54
C LEU A 89 7.28 -16.38 -12.09
N PRO A 90 6.92 -17.35 -12.95
CA PRO A 90 6.20 -18.55 -12.49
C PRO A 90 7.00 -19.33 -11.44
N GLU A 91 8.31 -19.49 -11.66
CA GLU A 91 9.18 -20.19 -10.73
C GLU A 91 9.39 -19.40 -9.42
N ALA A 92 9.50 -18.07 -9.51
CA ALA A 92 9.60 -17.21 -8.33
C ALA A 92 8.30 -17.20 -7.50
N LEU A 93 7.14 -17.20 -8.15
CA LEU A 93 5.85 -17.32 -7.49
C LEU A 93 5.69 -18.68 -6.81
N ALA A 94 6.05 -19.78 -7.48
CA ALA A 94 6.06 -21.11 -6.87
C ALA A 94 6.98 -21.17 -5.64
N ALA A 95 8.16 -20.54 -5.70
CA ALA A 95 9.09 -20.45 -4.58
C ALA A 95 8.51 -19.63 -3.40
N ALA A 96 7.81 -18.53 -3.69
CA ALA A 96 7.12 -17.73 -2.67
C ALA A 96 5.99 -18.54 -2.00
N ARG A 97 5.20 -19.27 -2.79
CA ARG A 97 4.10 -20.13 -2.30
C ARG A 97 4.59 -21.27 -1.41
N ALA A 98 5.77 -21.82 -1.70
CA ALA A 98 6.35 -22.92 -0.93
C ALA A 98 6.86 -22.50 0.47
N ILE A 99 6.92 -21.20 0.76
CA ILE A 99 7.26 -20.69 2.10
C ILE A 99 6.13 -21.04 3.09
N GLN A 100 6.48 -21.71 4.17
CA GLN A 100 5.52 -22.16 5.18
C GLN A 100 5.15 -21.03 6.12
N ASP A 101 6.13 -20.27 6.61
CA ASP A 101 5.93 -19.10 7.45
C ASP A 101 5.15 -18.02 6.69
N GLU A 102 4.00 -17.65 7.24
CA GLU A 102 3.04 -16.80 6.57
C GLU A 102 3.52 -15.37 6.40
N TYR A 103 4.29 -14.86 7.37
CA TYR A 103 4.93 -13.55 7.28
C TYR A 103 5.91 -13.52 6.11
N HIS A 104 6.79 -14.50 6.00
CA HIS A 104 7.76 -14.61 4.92
C HIS A 104 7.11 -14.85 3.56
N ARG A 105 6.05 -15.67 3.50
CA ARG A 105 5.24 -15.88 2.28
C ARG A 105 4.58 -14.57 1.82
N ALA A 106 3.91 -13.85 2.71
CA ALA A 106 3.28 -12.56 2.40
C ALA A 106 4.30 -11.51 1.92
N ASN A 107 5.48 -11.45 2.56
CA ASN A 107 6.54 -10.54 2.15
C ASN A 107 7.08 -10.86 0.74
N ALA A 108 7.24 -12.15 0.40
CA ALA A 108 7.68 -12.58 -0.92
C ALA A 108 6.62 -12.27 -1.99
N LEU A 109 5.34 -12.58 -1.71
CA LEU A 109 4.21 -12.25 -2.60
C LEU A 109 4.11 -10.74 -2.84
N ARG A 110 4.22 -9.92 -1.79
CA ARG A 110 4.23 -8.45 -1.92
C ARG A 110 5.35 -7.96 -2.84
N ALA A 111 6.54 -8.54 -2.72
CA ALA A 111 7.68 -8.12 -3.53
C ALA A 111 7.47 -8.44 -5.02
N LEU A 112 6.86 -9.58 -5.32
CA LEU A 112 6.58 -10.02 -6.69
C LEU A 112 5.37 -9.31 -7.32
N ALA A 113 4.38 -8.91 -6.51
CA ALA A 113 3.07 -8.42 -6.97
C ALA A 113 3.14 -7.44 -8.16
N GLN A 114 4.01 -6.44 -8.10
CA GLN A 114 4.11 -5.38 -9.11
C GLN A 114 4.66 -5.85 -10.47
N LYS A 115 5.27 -7.04 -10.52
CA LYS A 115 5.88 -7.61 -11.73
C LYS A 115 5.12 -8.78 -12.31
N LEU A 116 4.18 -9.35 -11.56
CA LEU A 116 3.41 -10.51 -12.01
C LEU A 116 2.59 -10.15 -13.26
N PRO A 117 2.72 -10.93 -14.36
CA PRO A 117 1.88 -10.76 -15.52
C PRO A 117 0.47 -11.29 -15.23
N PRO A 118 -0.55 -10.87 -16.00
CA PRO A 118 -1.95 -11.21 -15.73
C PRO A 118 -2.23 -12.69 -15.53
N GLU A 119 -1.52 -13.56 -16.24
CA GLU A 119 -1.70 -15.02 -16.22
C GLU A 119 -1.31 -15.65 -14.88
N LEU A 120 -0.47 -14.98 -14.07
CA LEU A 120 -0.03 -15.45 -12.76
C LEU A 120 -0.80 -14.85 -11.59
N LEU A 121 -1.64 -13.83 -11.84
CA LEU A 121 -2.41 -13.17 -10.79
C LEU A 121 -3.47 -14.06 -10.13
N PRO A 122 -4.17 -14.99 -10.83
CA PRO A 122 -5.07 -15.93 -10.17
C PRO A 122 -4.35 -16.78 -9.12
N GLU A 123 -3.15 -17.26 -9.45
CA GLU A 123 -2.34 -18.09 -8.55
C GLU A 123 -1.81 -17.26 -7.35
N ALA A 124 -1.38 -16.03 -7.59
CA ALA A 124 -0.93 -15.14 -6.53
C ALA A 124 -2.07 -14.72 -5.59
N LEU A 125 -3.27 -14.46 -6.13
CA LEU A 125 -4.46 -14.18 -5.34
C LEU A 125 -4.86 -15.39 -4.50
N ALA A 126 -4.87 -16.60 -5.07
CA ALA A 126 -5.12 -17.83 -4.31
C ALA A 126 -4.09 -18.02 -3.18
N ALA A 127 -2.81 -17.73 -3.44
CA ALA A 127 -1.76 -17.80 -2.43
C ALA A 127 -1.95 -16.77 -1.30
N ALA A 128 -2.36 -15.54 -1.63
CA ALA A 128 -2.67 -14.51 -0.65
C ALA A 128 -3.89 -14.92 0.21
N ARG A 129 -4.94 -15.46 -0.41
CA ARG A 129 -6.14 -15.96 0.28
C ARG A 129 -5.87 -17.12 1.23
N ALA A 130 -4.91 -17.99 0.88
CA ALA A 130 -4.55 -19.15 1.70
C ALA A 130 -3.78 -18.80 2.99
N ILE A 131 -3.34 -17.55 3.14
CA ILE A 131 -2.71 -17.06 4.38
C ILE A 131 -3.75 -17.00 5.51
N GLN A 132 -3.47 -17.67 6.63
CA GLN A 132 -4.37 -17.75 7.76
C GLN A 132 -4.32 -16.49 8.62
N ASP A 133 -3.12 -16.00 8.92
CA ASP A 133 -2.90 -14.76 9.64
C ASP A 133 -3.48 -13.57 8.87
N GLU A 134 -4.44 -12.88 9.48
CA GLU A 134 -5.23 -11.87 8.79
C GLU A 134 -4.40 -10.64 8.40
N TYR A 135 -3.40 -10.28 9.22
CA TYR A 135 -2.50 -9.18 8.92
C TYR A 135 -1.64 -9.49 7.70
N HIS A 136 -1.08 -10.70 7.62
CA HIS A 136 -0.28 -11.14 6.48
C HIS A 136 -1.14 -11.32 5.22
N ARG A 137 -2.36 -11.85 5.35
CA ARG A 137 -3.35 -11.95 4.26
C ARG A 137 -3.70 -10.56 3.71
N ALA A 138 -4.06 -9.61 4.57
CA ALA A 138 -4.38 -8.24 4.20
C ALA A 138 -3.21 -7.56 3.47
N ASN A 139 -1.99 -7.70 3.98
CA ASN A 139 -0.80 -7.14 3.35
C ASN A 139 -0.55 -7.72 1.94
N ALA A 140 -0.76 -9.03 1.74
CA ALA A 140 -0.61 -9.65 0.44
C ALA A 140 -1.70 -9.19 -0.54
N LEU A 141 -2.97 -9.13 -0.10
CA LEU A 141 -4.09 -8.65 -0.92
C LEU A 141 -3.92 -7.19 -1.35
N ARG A 142 -3.52 -6.31 -0.42
CA ARG A 142 -3.22 -4.89 -0.71
C ARG A 142 -2.13 -4.73 -1.75
N ALA A 143 -1.10 -5.57 -1.70
CA ALA A 143 0.00 -5.53 -2.66
C ALA A 143 -0.44 -5.92 -4.07
N LEU A 144 -1.41 -6.83 -4.19
CA LEU A 144 -1.95 -7.29 -5.47
C LEU A 144 -3.00 -6.35 -6.05
N ALA A 145 -3.72 -5.57 -5.23
CA ALA A 145 -4.87 -4.76 -5.63
C ALA A 145 -4.71 -4.06 -6.99
N GLN A 146 -3.68 -3.22 -7.14
CA GLN A 146 -3.41 -2.41 -8.34
C GLN A 146 -3.07 -3.21 -9.62
N LYS A 147 -2.90 -4.53 -9.51
CA LYS A 147 -2.56 -5.40 -10.65
C LYS A 147 -3.70 -6.32 -11.03
N LEU A 148 -4.68 -6.52 -10.14
CA LEU A 148 -5.76 -7.46 -10.39
C LEU A 148 -6.61 -7.01 -11.59
N PRO A 149 -6.79 -7.86 -12.60
CA PRO A 149 -7.68 -7.57 -13.70
C PRO A 149 -9.13 -7.66 -13.21
N PRO A 150 -10.09 -7.04 -13.92
CA PRO A 150 -11.49 -6.95 -13.50
C PRO A 150 -12.12 -8.28 -13.11
N GLU A 151 -11.73 -9.37 -13.76
CA GLU A 151 -12.27 -10.72 -13.53
C GLU A 151 -11.89 -11.29 -12.15
N LEU A 152 -10.81 -10.81 -11.54
CA LEU A 152 -10.33 -11.26 -10.21
C LEU A 152 -10.77 -10.35 -9.06
N LEU A 153 -11.28 -9.14 -9.36
CA LEU A 153 -11.71 -8.19 -8.35
C LEU A 153 -12.88 -8.68 -7.48
N PRO A 154 -13.89 -9.43 -7.99
CA PRO A 154 -14.92 -10.01 -7.13
C PRO A 154 -14.34 -10.96 -6.08
N GLU A 155 -13.37 -11.80 -6.47
CA GLU A 155 -12.72 -12.74 -5.57
C GLU A 155 -11.87 -12.02 -4.51
N ALA A 156 -11.13 -10.98 -4.92
CA ALA A 156 -10.34 -10.17 -4.00
C ALA A 156 -11.22 -9.38 -3.02
N LEU A 157 -12.35 -8.83 -3.48
CA LEU A 157 -13.33 -8.17 -2.64
C LEU A 157 -13.94 -9.14 -1.61
N ALA A 158 -14.32 -10.35 -2.04
CA ALA A 158 -14.80 -11.38 -1.13
C ALA A 158 -13.73 -11.75 -0.08
N ALA A 159 -12.46 -11.87 -0.48
CA ALA A 159 -11.35 -12.14 0.42
C ALA A 159 -11.13 -11.01 1.44
N ALA A 160 -11.22 -9.75 1.00
CA ALA A 160 -11.13 -8.59 1.88
C ALA A 160 -12.28 -8.57 2.91
N ARG A 161 -13.51 -8.85 2.46
CA ARG A 161 -14.70 -8.94 3.32
C ARG A 161 -14.61 -10.06 4.37
N ALA A 162 -13.93 -11.15 4.05
CA ALA A 162 -13.76 -12.30 4.95
C ALA A 162 -12.76 -12.04 6.09
N ILE A 163 -11.98 -10.96 6.04
CA ILE A 163 -11.10 -10.54 7.13
C ILE A 163 -11.95 -10.13 8.34
N GLN A 164 -11.66 -10.73 9.51
CA GLN A 164 -12.40 -10.48 10.73
C GLN A 164 -11.96 -9.20 11.43
N ASP A 165 -10.64 -8.96 11.50
CA ASP A 165 -10.09 -7.72 12.03
C ASP A 165 -10.53 -6.52 11.19
N GLU A 166 -11.23 -5.58 11.82
CA GLU A 166 -11.84 -4.46 11.13
C GLU A 166 -10.81 -3.51 10.52
N SER A 167 -9.65 -3.34 11.17
CA SER A 167 -8.57 -2.48 10.66
C SER A 167 -8.03 -3.08 9.38
N PHE A 168 -7.69 -4.36 9.38
CA PHE A 168 -7.13 -5.04 8.21
C PHE A 168 -8.15 -5.17 7.08
N ARG A 169 -9.43 -5.38 7.41
CA ARG A 169 -10.52 -5.37 6.44
C ARG A 169 -10.66 -4.00 5.77
N ALA A 170 -10.74 -2.92 6.55
CA ALA A 170 -10.85 -1.55 6.04
C ALA A 170 -9.65 -1.15 5.17
N ASP A 171 -8.44 -1.46 5.61
CA ASP A 171 -7.21 -1.20 4.86
C ASP A 171 -7.19 -1.94 3.51
N THR A 172 -7.67 -3.19 3.50
CA THR A 172 -7.72 -4.00 2.27
C THR A 172 -8.81 -3.52 1.33
N LEU A 173 -10.00 -3.20 1.86
CA LEU A 173 -11.10 -2.62 1.09
C LEU A 173 -10.66 -1.31 0.44
N SER A 174 -10.06 -0.40 1.21
CA SER A 174 -9.59 0.90 0.72
C SER A 174 -8.58 0.78 -0.42
N ALA A 175 -7.69 -0.23 -0.35
CA ALA A 175 -6.74 -0.51 -1.42
C ALA A 175 -7.40 -1.06 -2.69
N LEU A 176 -8.45 -1.88 -2.56
CA LEU A 176 -9.17 -2.46 -3.70
C LEU A 176 -10.09 -1.44 -4.38
N VAL A 177 -10.71 -0.54 -3.61
CA VAL A 177 -11.73 0.40 -4.10
C VAL A 177 -11.30 1.18 -5.32
N GLN A 178 -10.03 1.59 -5.39
CA GLN A 178 -9.49 2.36 -6.52
C GLN A 178 -9.50 1.57 -7.85
N GLU A 179 -9.47 0.24 -7.76
CA GLU A 179 -9.45 -0.67 -8.91
C GLU A 179 -10.84 -1.25 -9.22
N LEU A 180 -11.79 -1.16 -8.28
CA LEU A 180 -13.13 -1.75 -8.47
C LEU A 180 -13.88 -1.11 -9.65
N PRO A 181 -14.49 -1.94 -10.52
CA PRO A 181 -15.42 -1.49 -11.54
C PRO A 181 -16.77 -1.09 -10.90
N PRO A 182 -17.58 -0.26 -11.57
CA PRO A 182 -18.82 0.29 -11.01
C PRO A 182 -19.77 -0.76 -10.42
N GLU A 183 -19.82 -1.94 -11.01
CA GLU A 183 -20.72 -3.04 -10.61
C GLU A 183 -20.40 -3.60 -9.22
N LEU A 184 -19.17 -3.45 -8.74
CA LEU A 184 -18.72 -3.94 -7.42
C LEU A 184 -18.74 -2.85 -6.34
N LEU A 185 -18.92 -1.57 -6.71
CA LEU A 185 -18.95 -0.47 -5.74
C LEU A 185 -20.09 -0.59 -4.70
N PRO A 186 -21.32 -1.03 -5.05
CA PRO A 186 -22.38 -1.23 -4.05
C PRO A 186 -22.04 -2.29 -3.00
N GLU A 187 -21.35 -3.35 -3.41
CA GLU A 187 -20.90 -4.41 -2.49
C GLU A 187 -19.80 -3.87 -1.56
N ALA A 188 -18.82 -3.14 -2.10
CA ALA A 188 -17.77 -2.51 -1.31
C ALA A 188 -18.33 -1.46 -0.33
N LEU A 189 -19.32 -0.67 -0.75
CA LEU A 189 -20.03 0.27 0.12
C LEU A 189 -20.76 -0.43 1.25
N THR A 190 -21.43 -1.56 0.97
CA THR A 190 -22.07 -2.38 1.99
C THR A 190 -21.06 -2.89 3.01
N ALA A 191 -19.88 -3.34 2.54
CA ALA A 191 -18.79 -3.78 3.41
C ALA A 191 -18.22 -2.63 4.26
N ALA A 192 -18.03 -1.44 3.68
CA ALA A 192 -17.56 -0.25 4.39
C ALA A 192 -18.55 0.17 5.50
N ARG A 193 -19.85 0.14 5.21
CA ARG A 193 -20.92 0.44 6.19
C ARG A 193 -20.96 -0.55 7.37
N ALA A 194 -20.56 -1.80 7.13
CA ALA A 194 -20.51 -2.84 8.15
C ALA A 194 -19.31 -2.73 9.10
N VAL A 195 -18.34 -1.85 8.83
CA VAL A 195 -17.23 -1.57 9.74
C VAL A 195 -17.74 -0.81 10.97
N GLN A 196 -17.53 -1.37 12.17
CA GLN A 196 -18.08 -0.81 13.40
C GLN A 196 -17.25 0.37 13.91
N PHE A 197 -15.93 0.27 13.81
CA PHE A 197 -15.04 1.32 14.30
C PHE A 197 -15.07 2.55 13.38
N ASN A 198 -15.46 3.71 13.93
CA ASN A 198 -15.69 4.93 13.15
C ASN A 198 -14.48 5.40 12.35
N LEU A 199 -13.26 5.22 12.87
CA LEU A 199 -12.02 5.57 12.16
C LEU A 199 -11.92 4.77 10.86
N PHE A 200 -11.90 3.44 10.95
CA PHE A 200 -11.79 2.53 9.81
C PHE A 200 -12.96 2.68 8.82
N ARG A 201 -14.17 2.93 9.33
CA ARG A 201 -15.34 3.22 8.49
C ARG A 201 -15.17 4.53 7.73
N ALA A 202 -14.75 5.61 8.40
CA ALA A 202 -14.54 6.91 7.75
C ALA A 202 -13.45 6.82 6.67
N ASP A 203 -12.36 6.10 6.94
CA ASP A 203 -11.28 5.90 5.97
C ASP A 203 -11.76 5.14 4.73
N THR A 204 -12.49 4.03 4.93
CA THR A 204 -13.01 3.23 3.80
C THR A 204 -14.07 4.00 3.00
N LEU A 205 -14.97 4.73 3.67
CA LEU A 205 -15.96 5.58 3.01
C LEU A 205 -15.30 6.75 2.27
N SER A 206 -14.22 7.32 2.82
CA SER A 206 -13.43 8.35 2.13
C SER A 206 -12.80 7.82 0.85
N ALA A 207 -12.25 6.60 0.87
CA ALA A 207 -11.71 5.97 -0.33
C ALA A 207 -12.80 5.70 -1.39
N LEU A 208 -13.99 5.27 -0.97
CA LEU A 208 -15.14 5.07 -1.88
C LEU A 208 -15.69 6.37 -2.46
N ALA A 209 -15.62 7.46 -1.70
CA ALA A 209 -16.14 8.76 -2.12
C ALA A 209 -15.42 9.34 -3.36
N ASP A 210 -14.19 8.90 -3.64
CA ASP A 210 -13.50 9.25 -4.89
C ASP A 210 -14.23 8.73 -6.14
N LYS A 211 -14.95 7.60 -6.01
CA LYS A 211 -15.74 6.97 -7.09
C LYS A 211 -17.25 7.18 -6.94
N LEU A 212 -17.72 7.42 -5.71
CA LEU A 212 -19.11 7.65 -5.36
C LEU A 212 -19.24 8.97 -4.58
N PRO A 213 -19.12 10.15 -5.22
CA PRO A 213 -19.17 11.44 -4.51
C PRO A 213 -20.43 11.64 -3.67
N GLU A 214 -21.54 10.98 -4.02
CA GLU A 214 -22.81 11.03 -3.30
C GLU A 214 -22.74 10.49 -1.86
N ILE A 215 -21.72 9.69 -1.50
CA ILE A 215 -21.54 9.20 -0.12
C ILE A 215 -20.65 10.11 0.74
N LEU A 216 -20.13 11.23 0.22
CA LEU A 216 -19.34 12.20 1.00
C LEU A 216 -20.03 12.67 2.29
N PRO A 217 -21.35 12.97 2.31
CA PRO A 217 -22.04 13.35 3.56
C PRO A 217 -22.03 12.23 4.61
N GLU A 218 -22.14 10.96 4.18
CA GLU A 218 -22.09 9.80 5.06
C GLU A 218 -20.68 9.60 5.63
N ALA A 219 -19.65 9.72 4.78
CA ALA A 219 -18.25 9.66 5.21
C ALA A 219 -17.93 10.78 6.21
N LEU A 220 -18.43 11.99 5.97
CA LEU A 220 -18.31 13.13 6.89
C LEU A 220 -19.03 12.89 8.23
N ALA A 221 -20.20 12.24 8.22
CA ALA A 221 -20.87 11.83 9.45
C ALA A 221 -20.05 10.81 10.24
N ALA A 222 -19.46 9.82 9.58
CA ALA A 222 -18.57 8.85 10.23
C ALA A 222 -17.32 9.52 10.84
N ALA A 223 -16.68 10.42 10.09
CA ALA A 223 -15.51 11.17 10.57
C ALA A 223 -15.85 12.01 11.82
N ARG A 224 -16.97 12.75 11.81
CA ARG A 224 -17.41 13.56 12.96
C ARG A 224 -17.69 12.74 14.21
N ALA A 225 -18.10 11.48 14.06
CA ALA A 225 -18.40 10.57 15.17
C ALA A 225 -17.13 9.99 15.85
N ILE A 226 -15.94 10.24 15.30
CA ILE A 226 -14.67 9.80 15.90
C ILE A 226 -14.40 10.61 17.17
N GLN A 227 -14.11 9.90 18.27
CA GLN A 227 -13.87 10.51 19.58
C GLN A 227 -12.44 11.04 19.71
N ASP A 228 -11.46 10.24 19.32
CA ASP A 228 -10.07 10.69 19.31
C ASP A 228 -9.89 11.87 18.35
N LYS A 229 -9.26 12.94 18.84
CA LYS A 229 -9.12 14.19 18.10
C LYS A 229 -8.14 14.11 16.94
N TYR A 230 -7.11 13.29 17.05
CA TYR A 230 -6.11 13.12 15.99
C TYR A 230 -6.71 12.29 14.86
N ASP A 231 -7.37 11.18 15.21
CA ASP A 231 -8.05 10.31 14.26
C ASP A 231 -9.19 11.05 13.54
N ARG A 232 -9.99 11.83 14.28
CA ARG A 232 -11.05 12.65 13.68
C ARG A 232 -10.49 13.67 12.69
N ALA A 233 -9.49 14.43 13.10
CA ALA A 233 -8.89 15.45 12.24
C ALA A 233 -8.25 14.82 10.98
N ASN A 234 -7.64 13.64 11.11
CA ASN A 234 -7.10 12.90 9.97
C ASN A 234 -8.21 12.49 9.00
N ALA A 235 -9.32 11.91 9.49
CA ALA A 235 -10.46 11.54 8.65
C ALA A 235 -11.13 12.76 7.99
N LEU A 236 -11.30 13.86 8.72
CA LEU A 236 -11.80 15.12 8.15
C LEU A 236 -10.88 15.69 7.07
N SER A 237 -9.57 15.61 7.27
CA SER A 237 -8.58 16.05 6.30
C SER A 237 -8.61 15.20 5.02
N ALA A 238 -8.82 13.88 5.14
CA ALA A 238 -8.94 12.98 3.99
C ALA A 238 -10.14 13.36 3.10
N LEU A 239 -11.26 13.74 3.73
CA LEU A 239 -12.49 14.13 3.03
C LEU A 239 -12.46 15.54 2.46
N ALA A 240 -11.60 16.43 2.97
CA ALA A 240 -11.63 17.86 2.67
C ALA A 240 -11.50 18.17 1.17
N SER A 241 -10.69 17.42 0.44
CA SER A 241 -10.53 17.55 -1.01
C SER A 241 -11.81 17.20 -1.76
N GLY A 242 -12.46 16.08 -1.42
CA GLY A 242 -13.74 15.68 -2.01
C GLY A 242 -14.84 16.69 -1.72
N LEU A 243 -14.96 17.12 -0.45
CA LEU A 243 -15.92 18.13 -0.01
C LEU A 243 -15.72 19.47 -0.73
N SER A 244 -14.48 19.91 -0.93
CA SER A 244 -14.18 21.19 -1.62
C SER A 244 -14.62 21.25 -3.08
N LYS A 245 -14.86 20.08 -3.71
CA LYS A 245 -15.32 19.98 -5.10
C LYS A 245 -16.84 19.95 -5.22
N MET A 246 -17.56 19.84 -4.10
CA MET A 246 -19.02 19.84 -4.10
C MET A 246 -19.58 21.22 -4.48
N PRO A 247 -20.78 21.28 -5.10
CA PRO A 247 -21.48 22.54 -5.31
C PRO A 247 -21.69 23.28 -3.99
N SER A 248 -21.47 24.60 -3.98
CA SER A 248 -21.59 25.42 -2.76
C SER A 248 -22.97 25.34 -2.11
N THR A 249 -24.02 25.12 -2.92
CA THR A 249 -25.40 24.93 -2.46
C THR A 249 -25.59 23.69 -1.60
N GLU A 250 -24.80 22.64 -1.82
CA GLU A 250 -24.81 21.39 -1.04
C GLU A 250 -23.77 21.43 0.08
N LEU A 251 -22.59 22.01 -0.21
CA LEU A 251 -21.48 22.10 0.73
C LEU A 251 -21.80 23.02 1.91
N PHE A 252 -22.49 24.13 1.68
CA PHE A 252 -22.73 25.14 2.73
C PHE A 252 -23.61 24.63 3.88
N PRO A 253 -24.77 23.98 3.64
CA PRO A 253 -25.55 23.35 4.72
C PRO A 253 -24.76 22.28 5.49
N LEU A 254 -23.99 21.45 4.77
CA LEU A 254 -23.13 20.42 5.39
C LEU A 254 -22.05 21.04 6.27
N TRP A 255 -21.45 22.14 5.81
CA TRP A 255 -20.47 22.91 6.58
C TRP A 255 -21.09 23.52 7.84
N GLN A 256 -22.28 24.11 7.75
CA GLN A 256 -22.96 24.70 8.91
C GLN A 256 -23.26 23.65 9.99
N ASP A 257 -23.82 22.51 9.59
CA ASP A 257 -24.07 21.39 10.52
C ASP A 257 -22.76 20.85 11.10
N THR A 258 -21.73 20.66 10.27
CA THR A 258 -20.41 20.20 10.71
C THR A 258 -19.79 21.15 11.72
N LEU A 259 -19.75 22.45 11.43
CA LEU A 259 -19.20 23.46 12.35
C LEU A 259 -19.97 23.48 13.66
N HIS A 260 -21.30 23.40 13.62
CA HIS A 260 -22.12 23.31 14.83
C HIS A 260 -21.73 22.10 15.68
N GLN A 261 -21.70 20.90 15.11
CA GLN A 261 -21.35 19.67 15.84
C GLN A 261 -19.93 19.72 16.41
N LEU A 262 -18.95 20.21 15.64
CA LEU A 262 -17.57 20.34 16.09
C LEU A 262 -17.43 21.39 17.20
N SER A 263 -18.25 22.44 17.18
CA SER A 263 -18.23 23.50 18.21
C SER A 263 -18.67 23.02 19.60
N LEU A 264 -19.37 21.89 19.69
CA LEU A 264 -19.77 21.27 20.95
C LEU A 264 -18.61 20.58 21.67
N ARG A 265 -17.46 20.42 21.00
CA ARG A 265 -16.24 19.81 21.55
C ARG A 265 -15.38 20.84 22.27
N THR A 266 -14.26 20.38 22.83
CA THR A 266 -13.32 21.29 23.49
C THR A 266 -12.73 22.27 22.48
N ARG A 267 -12.31 23.45 22.96
CA ARG A 267 -11.69 24.46 22.10
C ARG A 267 -10.45 23.93 21.35
N PRO A 268 -9.51 23.20 21.98
CA PRO A 268 -8.38 22.60 21.25
C PRO A 268 -8.82 21.65 20.13
N ASP A 269 -9.85 20.84 20.38
CA ASP A 269 -10.39 19.90 19.39
C ASP A 269 -11.01 20.64 18.20
N LEU A 270 -11.86 21.64 18.47
CA LEU A 270 -12.47 22.48 17.44
C LEU A 270 -11.41 23.14 16.56
N LEU A 271 -10.36 23.72 17.15
CA LEU A 271 -9.29 24.36 16.37
C LEU A 271 -8.52 23.37 15.50
N GLN A 272 -8.33 22.13 15.98
CA GLN A 272 -7.69 21.07 15.21
C GLN A 272 -8.56 20.63 14.02
N ASP A 273 -9.86 20.46 14.25
CA ASP A 273 -10.80 20.06 13.19
C ASP A 273 -11.01 21.17 12.16
N ILE A 274 -11.08 22.43 12.57
CA ILE A 274 -11.13 23.60 11.68
C ILE A 274 -9.90 23.64 10.77
N LYS A 275 -8.72 23.35 11.32
CA LYS A 275 -7.49 23.28 10.54
C LYS A 275 -7.55 22.18 9.46
N ALA A 276 -8.08 20.99 9.81
CA ALA A 276 -8.24 19.89 8.87
C ALA A 276 -9.21 20.23 7.72
N LEU A 277 -10.24 21.02 8.00
CA LEU A 277 -11.26 21.45 7.04
C LEU A 277 -10.93 22.75 6.30
N PHE A 278 -9.69 23.26 6.38
CA PHE A 278 -9.28 24.46 5.66
C PHE A 278 -9.64 24.46 4.16
N PRO A 279 -9.46 23.36 3.40
CA PRO A 279 -9.88 23.32 1.99
C PRO A 279 -11.37 23.59 1.77
N VAL A 280 -12.23 23.17 2.71
CA VAL A 280 -13.69 23.41 2.66
C VAL A 280 -13.99 24.88 2.89
N ILE A 281 -13.34 25.50 3.88
CA ILE A 281 -13.51 26.92 4.20
C ILE A 281 -13.07 27.80 3.02
N PHE A 282 -11.93 27.45 2.41
CA PHE A 282 -11.44 28.13 1.22
C PHE A 282 -12.39 27.96 0.03
N ALA A 283 -12.93 26.75 -0.19
CA ALA A 283 -13.89 26.52 -1.27
C ALA A 283 -15.19 27.34 -1.11
N LEU A 284 -15.63 27.58 0.13
CA LEU A 284 -16.87 28.32 0.41
C LEU A 284 -16.71 29.85 0.33
N GLY A 285 -15.55 30.40 0.67
CA GLY A 285 -15.40 31.86 0.79
C GLY A 285 -14.02 32.44 0.45
N GLY A 286 -13.14 31.65 -0.13
CA GLY A 286 -11.82 32.07 -0.62
C GLY A 286 -10.90 32.65 0.45
N GLU A 287 -9.99 33.53 0.01
CA GLU A 287 -9.03 34.20 0.89
C GLU A 287 -9.69 35.08 1.96
N ALA A 288 -10.82 35.71 1.63
CA ALA A 288 -11.54 36.56 2.57
C ALA A 288 -12.05 35.77 3.78
N ALA A 289 -12.75 34.66 3.55
CA ALA A 289 -13.29 33.83 4.63
C ALA A 289 -12.19 33.21 5.49
N THR A 290 -11.08 32.78 4.89
CA THR A 290 -9.96 32.20 5.64
C THR A 290 -9.23 33.26 6.49
N ALA A 291 -9.08 34.49 5.99
CA ALA A 291 -8.51 35.60 6.74
C ALA A 291 -9.42 36.05 7.90
N GLU A 292 -10.73 36.12 7.66
CA GLU A 292 -11.72 36.45 8.70
C GLU A 292 -11.77 35.41 9.80
N LEU A 293 -11.72 34.12 9.45
CA LEU A 293 -11.64 33.03 10.42
C LEU A 293 -10.37 33.15 11.29
N ALA A 294 -9.21 33.39 10.68
CA ALA A 294 -7.96 33.55 11.42
C ALA A 294 -8.04 34.73 12.40
N ARG A 295 -8.63 35.85 11.98
CA ARG A 295 -8.87 37.02 12.86
C ARG A 295 -9.81 36.65 14.01
N ALA A 296 -10.93 35.99 13.73
CA ALA A 296 -11.89 35.56 14.76
C ALA A 296 -11.24 34.64 15.80
N ILE A 297 -10.40 33.69 15.38
CA ILE A 297 -9.66 32.80 16.30
C ILE A 297 -8.70 33.61 17.19
N VAL A 298 -7.95 34.54 16.62
CA VAL A 298 -7.00 35.40 17.35
C VAL A 298 -7.74 36.31 18.34
N ASP A 299 -8.86 36.91 17.93
CA ASP A 299 -9.62 37.80 18.78
C ASP A 299 -10.23 37.04 19.97
N VAL A 300 -10.84 35.87 19.74
CA VAL A 300 -11.32 35.02 20.84
C VAL A 300 -10.16 34.59 21.75
N ALA A 301 -8.96 34.33 21.21
CA ALA A 301 -7.80 34.00 22.05
C ALA A 301 -7.33 35.15 22.95
N ARG A 302 -7.52 36.40 22.54
CA ARG A 302 -7.16 37.58 23.34
C ARG A 302 -8.07 37.77 24.56
N TRP A 303 -9.31 37.32 24.49
CA TRP A 303 -10.33 37.52 25.53
C TRP A 303 -10.17 36.56 26.73
N TRP A 304 -9.24 35.61 26.64
CA TRP A 304 -9.06 34.53 27.62
C TRP A 304 -7.62 34.45 28.14
N ARG A 305 -7.01 35.61 28.43
CA ARG A 305 -5.73 35.69 29.18
C ARG A 305 -5.95 35.56 30.68
#